data_AF-A0A6B3F3X3-F1
#
_entry.id   AF-A0A6B3F3X3-F1
#
_cell.length_a   1.000
_cell.length_b   1.000
_cell.length_c   1.000
_cell.angle_alpha   90.00
_cell.angle_beta   90.00
_cell.angle_gamma   90.00
#
_symmetry.space_group_name_H-M   'P 1'
#
loop_
_entity.id
_entity.type
_entity.pdbx_description
1 polymer ?
#
loop_
_entity_poly.entity_id
_entity_poly.type
_entity_poly.pdbx_seq_one_letter_code
_entity_poly.pdbx_strand_id
1 'polypeptide(L)'
;DGALFKFGDTIPFKVTVTDPEDGQIDCSKVTVRYILGHDSHGHPITSTTGCEGTITAPADAEHDPNANIFGVIDAEYTDGGGGGQAALTGHAQVKLQPRHRQAEHFNTSSGIKTYDKAEANGGRTVGDIDDGDW
;
A
#
# COMPACT_ATOMS: atom_id res chain seq x y z
N ASP A 1 -9.53 4.87 -1.60
CA ASP A 1 -9.57 3.71 -2.52
C ASP A 1 -8.19 3.44 -3.10
N GLY A 2 -7.89 2.17 -3.44
CA GLY A 2 -6.61 1.74 -4.00
C GLY A 2 -6.62 1.62 -5.52
N ALA A 3 -5.44 1.43 -6.10
CA ALA A 3 -5.24 1.18 -7.52
C ALA A 3 -4.21 0.06 -7.72
N LEU A 4 -4.28 -0.63 -8.86
CA LEU A 4 -3.20 -1.51 -9.28
C LEU A 4 -2.03 -0.67 -9.82
N PHE A 5 -0.83 -0.97 -9.39
CA PHE A 5 0.37 -0.21 -9.77
C PHE A 5 1.46 -1.10 -10.38
N LYS A 6 2.43 -0.46 -11.03
CA LYS A 6 3.73 -1.04 -11.36
C LYS A 6 4.81 -0.21 -10.69
N PHE A 7 5.92 -0.84 -10.35
CA PHE A 7 7.12 -0.12 -9.94
C PHE A 7 7.59 0.80 -11.08
N GLY A 8 7.93 2.03 -10.72
CA GLY A 8 8.16 3.14 -11.64
C GLY A 8 6.93 4.01 -11.91
N ASP A 9 5.72 3.61 -11.50
CA ASP A 9 4.51 4.42 -11.72
C ASP A 9 4.49 5.69 -10.86
N THR A 10 3.89 6.73 -11.42
CA THR A 10 3.45 7.93 -10.69
C THR A 10 1.96 7.80 -10.39
N ILE A 11 1.62 7.77 -9.10
CA ILE A 11 0.30 7.39 -8.61
C ILE A 11 -0.42 8.65 -8.12
N PRO A 12 -1.58 9.02 -8.69
CA PRO A 12 -2.36 10.14 -8.19
C PRO A 12 -3.00 9.78 -6.85
N PHE A 13 -3.06 10.76 -5.94
CA PHE A 13 -3.74 10.61 -4.67
C PHE A 13 -4.65 11.80 -4.39
N LYS A 14 -5.65 11.53 -3.55
CA LYS A 14 -6.52 12.51 -2.92
C LYS A 14 -6.75 12.10 -1.48
N VAL A 15 -6.57 13.04 -0.56
CA VAL A 15 -6.73 12.90 0.88
C VAL A 15 -7.82 13.85 1.33
N THR A 16 -8.76 13.34 2.11
CA THR A 16 -9.73 14.14 2.82
C THR A 16 -9.40 14.03 4.31
N VAL A 17 -9.16 15.17 4.94
CA VAL A 17 -8.97 15.26 6.40
C VAL A 17 -10.18 16.02 6.96
N THR A 18 -10.73 15.51 8.06
CA THR A 18 -11.84 16.15 8.77
C THR A 18 -11.47 16.24 10.23
N ASP A 19 -11.49 17.47 10.75
CA ASP A 19 -11.17 17.78 12.13
C ASP A 19 -12.19 18.83 12.63
N PRO A 20 -13.08 18.47 13.58
CA PRO A 20 -14.08 19.39 14.11
C PRO A 20 -13.49 20.64 14.78
N GLU A 21 -12.30 20.54 15.35
CA GLU A 21 -11.62 21.58 16.12
C GLU A 21 -10.84 22.54 15.21
N ASP A 22 -10.15 22.02 14.19
CA ASP A 22 -9.28 22.80 13.29
C ASP A 22 -10.03 23.44 12.10
N GLY A 23 -11.28 23.04 11.82
CA GLY A 23 -12.09 23.63 10.77
C GLY A 23 -11.52 23.39 9.36
N GLN A 24 -11.09 24.44 8.66
CA GLN A 24 -10.50 24.29 7.33
C GLN A 24 -9.05 23.80 7.42
N ILE A 25 -8.79 22.61 6.89
CA ILE A 25 -7.47 21.98 6.93
C ILE A 25 -6.46 22.69 6.03
N ASP A 26 -5.27 22.94 6.58
CA ASP A 26 -4.09 23.32 5.83
C ASP A 26 -3.45 22.09 5.17
N CYS A 27 -3.73 21.90 3.89
CA CYS A 27 -3.22 20.78 3.11
C CYS A 27 -1.69 20.71 3.02
N SER A 28 -0.96 21.80 3.30
CA SER A 28 0.50 21.76 3.33
C SER A 28 1.05 20.94 4.52
N LYS A 29 0.22 20.70 5.54
CA LYS A 29 0.55 19.87 6.71
C LYS A 29 0.20 18.39 6.54
N VAL A 30 -0.55 18.04 5.48
CA VAL A 30 -0.85 16.64 5.16
C VAL A 30 0.37 16.03 4.50
N THR A 31 0.96 15.03 5.14
CA THR A 31 2.09 14.27 4.58
C THR A 31 1.57 12.98 3.98
N VAL A 32 1.91 12.71 2.72
CA VAL A 32 1.59 11.46 2.02
C VAL A 32 2.88 10.72 1.73
N ARG A 33 2.93 9.44 2.10
CA ARG A 33 4.09 8.57 1.91
C ARG A 33 3.74 7.37 1.07
N TYR A 34 4.68 6.96 0.23
CA TYR A 34 4.68 5.65 -0.38
C TYR A 34 5.61 4.76 0.44
N ILE A 35 5.06 3.65 0.90
CA ILE A 35 5.72 2.66 1.73
C ILE A 35 5.78 1.37 0.90
N LEU A 36 6.97 0.78 0.78
CA LEU A 36 7.13 -0.57 0.23
C LEU A 36 6.85 -1.57 1.34
N GLY A 37 5.78 -2.35 1.20
CA GLY A 37 5.39 -3.38 2.16
C GLY A 37 5.76 -4.77 1.67
N HIS A 38 6.12 -5.64 2.61
CA HIS A 38 6.20 -7.08 2.44
C HIS A 38 5.80 -7.77 3.73
N ASP A 39 5.12 -8.90 3.59
CA ASP A 39 4.60 -9.70 4.70
C ASP A 39 3.79 -8.86 5.71
N SER A 40 4.39 -8.54 6.87
CA SER A 40 3.75 -7.87 8.01
C SER A 40 4.21 -6.42 8.26
N HIS A 41 5.19 -5.89 7.51
CA HIS A 41 5.71 -4.53 7.72
C HIS A 41 5.99 -3.81 6.40
N GLY A 42 6.48 -2.57 6.50
CA GLY A 42 6.90 -1.81 5.33
C GLY A 42 7.89 -0.70 5.64
N HIS A 43 8.52 -0.21 4.57
CA HIS A 43 9.58 0.79 4.59
C HIS A 43 9.12 2.03 3.82
N PRO A 44 9.05 3.23 4.44
CA PRO A 44 8.79 4.47 3.71
C PRO A 44 9.90 4.75 2.71
N ILE A 45 9.54 4.96 1.44
CA ILE A 45 10.51 5.18 0.36
C ILE A 45 10.45 6.62 -0.16
N THR A 46 9.24 7.13 -0.43
CA THR A 46 9.05 8.50 -0.92
C THR A 46 7.96 9.20 -0.12
N SER A 47 8.01 10.52 -0.10
CA SER A 47 7.00 11.36 0.55
C SER A 47 6.75 12.64 -0.23
N THR A 48 5.56 13.20 -0.04
CA THR A 48 5.16 14.52 -0.52
C THR A 48 4.14 15.11 0.45
N THR A 49 3.86 16.40 0.32
CA THR A 49 2.79 17.07 1.08
C THR A 49 1.63 17.47 0.16
N GLY A 50 0.43 17.58 0.72
CA GLY A 50 -0.76 18.03 0.00
C GLY A 50 -1.97 17.13 0.23
N CYS A 51 -3.16 17.69 0.05
CA CYS A 51 -4.40 16.90 0.01
C CYS A 51 -4.65 16.25 -1.35
N GLU A 52 -4.01 16.72 -2.42
CA GLU A 52 -4.10 16.15 -3.76
C GLU A 52 -2.73 16.26 -4.44
N GLY A 53 -2.42 15.30 -5.30
CA GLY A 53 -1.16 15.31 -6.02
C GLY A 53 -0.81 13.95 -6.58
N THR A 54 0.49 13.73 -6.76
CA THR A 54 1.03 12.45 -7.23
C THR A 54 2.21 12.02 -6.38
N ILE A 55 2.39 10.71 -6.22
CA ILE A 55 3.53 10.12 -5.53
C ILE A 55 4.13 9.00 -6.38
N THR A 56 5.45 8.93 -6.44
CA THR A 56 6.14 7.93 -7.24
C THR A 56 6.34 6.66 -6.41
N ALA A 57 5.94 5.52 -6.96
CA ALA A 57 6.37 4.21 -6.51
C ALA A 57 7.65 3.87 -7.29
N PRO A 58 8.85 4.05 -6.71
CA PRO A 58 10.10 3.92 -7.46
C PRO A 58 10.30 2.50 -8.00
N ALA A 59 11.19 2.36 -8.98
CA ALA A 59 11.64 1.05 -9.42
C ALA A 59 12.24 0.30 -8.22
N ASP A 60 11.79 -0.92 -7.97
CA ASP A 60 12.37 -1.79 -6.95
C ASP A 60 13.46 -2.64 -7.60
N ALA A 61 14.72 -2.33 -7.27
CA ALA A 61 15.89 -3.04 -7.78
C ALA A 61 16.52 -3.96 -6.73
N GLU A 62 16.04 -3.91 -5.48
CA GLU A 62 16.66 -4.58 -4.34
C GLU A 62 15.97 -5.91 -4.02
N HIS A 63 14.69 -6.07 -4.37
CA HIS A 63 13.94 -7.30 -4.15
C HIS A 63 13.95 -8.23 -5.37
N ASP A 64 13.72 -9.52 -5.11
CA ASP A 64 13.43 -10.47 -6.18
C ASP A 64 12.18 -10.02 -6.97
N PRO A 65 12.19 -10.07 -8.33
CA PRO A 65 11.04 -9.66 -9.14
C PRO A 65 9.74 -10.42 -8.87
N ASN A 66 9.81 -11.55 -8.16
CA ASN A 66 8.69 -12.40 -7.77
C ASN A 66 8.42 -12.39 -6.26
N ALA A 67 9.04 -11.47 -5.51
CA ALA A 67 8.79 -11.32 -4.08
C ALA A 67 7.33 -10.91 -3.81
N ASN A 68 6.82 -11.29 -2.64
CA ASN A 68 5.49 -10.87 -2.17
C ASN A 68 5.51 -9.42 -1.65
N ILE A 69 5.74 -8.48 -2.54
CA ILE A 69 5.79 -7.05 -2.25
C ILE A 69 4.52 -6.34 -2.68
N PHE A 70 4.20 -5.24 -2.02
CA PHE A 70 3.05 -4.38 -2.31
C PHE A 70 3.36 -2.92 -1.93
N GLY A 71 2.62 -1.98 -2.52
CA GLY A 71 2.70 -0.58 -2.14
C GLY A 71 1.72 -0.27 -1.01
N VAL A 72 2.02 0.71 -0.17
CA VAL A 72 1.08 1.33 0.75
C VAL A 72 1.18 2.84 0.61
N ILE A 73 0.04 3.51 0.43
CA ILE A 73 -0.07 4.95 0.57
C ILE A 73 -0.52 5.25 1.98
N ASP A 74 0.29 5.99 2.73
CA ASP A 74 -0.01 6.45 4.09
C ASP A 74 -0.17 7.97 4.06
N ALA A 75 -1.35 8.47 4.42
CA ALA A 75 -1.60 9.88 4.64
C ALA A 75 -1.62 10.16 6.15
N GLU A 76 -0.86 11.15 6.58
CA GLU A 76 -0.69 11.57 7.96
C GLU A 76 -1.04 13.04 8.13
N TYR A 77 -1.75 13.38 9.21
CA TYR A 77 -2.01 14.75 9.64
C TYR A 77 -1.95 14.84 11.16
N THR A 78 -1.34 15.91 11.68
CA THR A 78 -1.34 16.25 13.11
C THR A 78 -2.19 17.49 13.33
N ASP A 79 -3.19 17.38 14.21
CA ASP A 79 -4.09 18.48 14.56
C ASP A 79 -3.43 19.54 15.46
N GLY A 80 -4.15 20.64 15.72
CA GLY A 80 -3.72 21.68 16.66
C GLY A 80 -3.95 21.36 18.14
N GLY A 81 -4.64 20.26 18.46
CA GLY A 81 -5.28 20.01 19.76
C GLY A 81 -6.52 20.88 20.01
N GLY A 82 -7.29 20.55 21.04
CA GLY A 82 -8.55 21.26 21.35
C GLY A 82 -9.07 20.97 22.75
N GLY A 83 -9.82 21.92 23.34
CA GLY A 83 -10.44 21.71 24.66
C GLY A 83 -9.47 21.41 25.82
N GLY A 84 -8.22 21.87 25.70
CA GLY A 84 -7.15 21.62 26.68
C GLY A 84 -6.37 20.31 26.46
N GLN A 85 -6.64 19.58 25.37
CA GLN A 85 -5.89 18.40 24.96
C GLN A 85 -4.69 18.77 24.09
N ALA A 86 -3.66 17.92 24.11
CA ALA A 86 -2.53 18.02 23.20
C ALA A 86 -2.91 17.61 21.78
N ALA A 87 -2.05 17.97 20.82
CA ALA A 87 -2.21 17.58 19.42
C ALA A 87 -2.18 16.05 19.23
N LEU A 88 -2.98 15.55 18.29
CA LEU A 88 -3.04 14.15 17.90
C LEU A 88 -2.67 13.97 16.42
N THR A 89 -2.06 12.83 16.11
CA THR A 89 -1.73 12.45 14.73
C THR A 89 -2.63 11.33 14.26
N GLY A 90 -3.33 11.57 13.15
CA GLY A 90 -4.14 10.57 12.45
C GLY A 90 -3.42 10.02 11.23
N HIS A 91 -3.69 8.75 10.92
CA HIS A 91 -3.20 8.10 9.70
C HIS A 91 -4.36 7.44 8.94
N ALA A 92 -4.28 7.47 7.61
CA ALA A 92 -5.11 6.70 6.72
C ALA A 92 -4.25 5.96 5.70
N GLN A 93 -4.39 4.62 5.65
CA GLN A 93 -3.57 3.77 4.79
C GLN A 93 -4.39 3.07 3.71
N VAL A 94 -3.82 3.00 2.51
CA VAL A 94 -4.36 2.23 1.39
C VAL A 94 -3.29 1.32 0.83
N LYS A 95 -3.55 0.01 0.82
CA LYS A 95 -2.69 -0.98 0.18
C LYS A 95 -2.91 -0.98 -1.34
N LEU A 96 -1.83 -0.91 -2.09
CA LEU A 96 -1.79 -1.00 -3.55
C LEU A 96 -1.22 -2.36 -3.95
N GLN A 97 -1.94 -3.08 -4.81
CA GLN A 97 -1.48 -4.36 -5.32
C GLN A 97 -0.73 -4.18 -6.64
N PRO A 98 0.41 -4.86 -6.84
CA PRO A 98 1.11 -4.79 -8.11
C PRO A 98 0.25 -5.44 -9.22
N ARG A 99 0.37 -4.94 -10.44
CA ARG A 99 -0.35 -5.50 -11.60
C ARG A 99 0.07 -6.92 -11.96
N HIS A 100 1.28 -7.32 -11.58
CA HIS A 100 1.75 -8.69 -11.71
C HIS A 100 2.02 -9.23 -10.30
N ARG A 101 1.38 -10.35 -9.98
CA ARG A 101 1.54 -11.06 -8.72
C ARG A 101 1.33 -12.54 -8.99
N GLN A 102 2.19 -13.36 -8.42
CA GLN A 102 2.16 -14.80 -8.56
C GLN A 102 1.05 -15.37 -7.67
N ALA A 103 0.41 -16.45 -8.12
CA ALA A 103 -0.78 -16.98 -7.48
C ALA A 103 -0.50 -17.53 -6.07
N GLU A 104 0.73 -17.97 -5.79
CA GLU A 104 1.16 -18.42 -4.47
C GLU A 104 1.15 -17.32 -3.39
N HIS A 105 1.05 -16.05 -3.77
CA HIS A 105 1.03 -14.90 -2.86
C HIS A 105 -0.41 -14.53 -2.42
N PHE A 106 -1.11 -15.51 -1.85
CA PHE A 106 -2.45 -15.33 -1.26
C PHE A 106 -2.39 -15.05 0.24
N ASN A 107 -3.39 -14.32 0.77
CA ASN A 107 -3.53 -14.13 2.21
C ASN A 107 -4.29 -15.30 2.87
N THR A 108 -5.22 -15.88 2.14
CA THR A 108 -6.15 -16.92 2.59
C THR A 108 -6.49 -17.78 1.38
N SER A 109 -6.71 -19.07 1.59
CA SER A 109 -7.11 -20.01 0.55
C SER A 109 -7.90 -21.20 1.13
N SER A 110 -8.63 -21.91 0.28
CA SER A 110 -9.34 -23.15 0.60
C SER A 110 -9.27 -24.14 -0.55
N GLY A 111 -8.98 -25.41 -0.24
CA GLY A 111 -9.00 -26.53 -1.19
C GLY A 111 -7.81 -26.63 -2.15
N ILE A 112 -7.13 -25.51 -2.43
CA ILE A 112 -5.97 -25.47 -3.31
C ILE A 112 -4.68 -26.04 -2.70
N LYS A 113 -3.69 -26.30 -3.56
CA LYS A 113 -2.30 -26.57 -3.16
C LYS A 113 -1.31 -25.72 -3.93
N THR A 114 -0.14 -25.51 -3.34
CA THR A 114 1.02 -24.93 -4.04
C THR A 114 1.99 -26.03 -4.45
N TYR A 115 2.59 -25.88 -5.63
CA TYR A 115 3.51 -26.83 -6.24
C TYR A 115 4.80 -26.14 -6.65
N ASP A 116 5.94 -26.77 -6.38
CA ASP A 116 7.21 -26.32 -6.93
C ASP A 116 7.24 -26.58 -8.43
N LYS A 117 7.50 -25.51 -9.20
CA LYS A 117 7.59 -25.53 -10.66
C LYS A 117 8.67 -24.53 -11.07
N ALA A 118 9.89 -25.01 -11.27
CA ALA A 118 11.08 -24.18 -11.46
C ALA A 118 10.97 -23.17 -12.63
N GLU A 119 10.17 -23.49 -13.65
CA GLU A 119 9.95 -22.61 -14.82
C GLU A 119 8.89 -21.51 -14.55
N ALA A 120 8.17 -21.58 -13.44
CA ALA A 120 7.22 -20.54 -13.06
C ALA A 120 7.96 -19.31 -12.50
N ASN A 121 7.40 -18.12 -12.74
CA ASN A 121 7.77 -16.91 -12.01
C ASN A 121 7.62 -17.18 -10.50
N GLY A 122 8.66 -16.98 -9.69
CA GLY A 122 8.65 -17.31 -8.26
C GLY A 122 8.85 -18.79 -7.93
N GLY A 123 8.99 -19.66 -8.94
CA GLY A 123 9.28 -21.08 -8.78
C GLY A 123 8.11 -21.93 -8.28
N ARG A 124 6.90 -21.36 -8.16
CA ARG A 124 5.70 -22.04 -7.68
C ARG A 124 4.46 -21.73 -8.50
N THR A 125 3.46 -22.59 -8.37
CA THR A 125 2.11 -22.40 -8.92
C THR A 125 1.05 -22.88 -7.94
N VAL A 126 -0.14 -22.30 -8.01
CA VAL A 126 -1.34 -22.86 -7.38
C VAL A 126 -1.97 -23.90 -8.31
N GLY A 127 -2.40 -25.03 -7.76
CA GLY A 127 -3.03 -26.15 -8.48
C GLY A 127 -4.01 -26.92 -7.60
N ASP A 128 -4.52 -28.05 -8.11
CA ASP A 128 -5.64 -28.82 -7.53
C ASP A 128 -6.85 -27.93 -7.23
N ILE A 129 -7.29 -27.15 -8.23
CA ILE A 129 -8.43 -26.24 -8.10
C ILE A 129 -9.69 -26.95 -8.58
N ASP A 130 -10.59 -27.23 -7.64
CA ASP A 130 -11.90 -27.82 -7.89
C ASP A 130 -13.04 -26.79 -7.68
N ASP A 131 -14.27 -27.19 -7.96
CA ASP A 131 -15.46 -26.35 -7.76
C ASP A 131 -15.62 -25.98 -6.27
N GLY A 132 -15.66 -24.68 -5.98
CA GLY A 132 -15.78 -24.14 -4.61
C GLY A 132 -14.47 -23.72 -3.95
N ASP A 133 -13.32 -23.98 -4.57
CA ASP A 133 -12.01 -23.55 -4.07
C ASP A 133 -11.76 -22.05 -4.31
N TRP A 134 -10.88 -21.45 -3.50
CA TRP A 134 -10.50 -20.04 -3.58
C TRP A 134 -9.13 -19.76 -2.95
#